data_AF-A0A2M7XKM9-F1
#
_entry.id   AF-A0A2M7XKM9-F1
#
_cell.length_a   1.000
_cell.length_b   1.000
_cell.length_c   1.000
_cell.angle_alpha   90.00
_cell.angle_beta   90.00
_cell.angle_gamma   90.00
#
_symmetry.space_group_name_H-M   'P 1'
#
loop_
_entity.id
_entity.type
_entity.pdbx_description
1 polymer ?
#
loop_
_entity_poly.entity_id
_entity_poly.type
_entity_poly.pdbx_seq_one_letter_code
_entity_poly.pdbx_strand_id
1 'polypeptide(L)' 'MVTGKVKFFNPTKNFGFIAADDGSGELFVHGTKVIGEIHDGDSVKYEVGEGRKGPEAIDVQKIEEEAPQA' A
#
# COMPACT_ATOMS: atom_id res chain seq x y z
N MET A 1 5.04 -3.36 -10.76
CA MET A 1 5.00 -2.52 -9.55
C MET A 1 3.93 -1.47 -9.75
N VAL A 2 2.95 -1.43 -8.86
CA VAL A 2 1.87 -0.43 -8.84
C VAL A 2 2.12 0.52 -7.69
N THR A 3 1.60 1.73 -7.84
CA THR A 3 1.65 2.77 -6.81
C THR A 3 0.23 3.09 -6.36
N GLY A 4 0.14 3.57 -5.14
CA GLY A 4 -1.12 4.03 -4.59
C GLY A 4 -0.92 4.78 -3.31
N LYS A 5 -2.04 5.24 -2.77
CA LYS A 5 -2.08 6.02 -1.54
C LYS A 5 -2.75 5.22 -0.44
N VAL A 6 -2.13 5.15 0.71
CA VAL A 6 -2.73 4.48 1.87
C VAL A 6 -3.99 5.26 2.26
N LYS A 7 -5.16 4.65 2.08
CA LYS A 7 -6.43 5.28 2.47
C LYS A 7 -6.64 5.15 3.96
N PHE A 8 -6.29 4.00 4.51
CA PHE A 8 -6.40 3.70 5.92
C PHE A 8 -5.49 2.54 6.28
N PHE A 9 -4.73 2.66 7.37
CA PHE A 9 -3.96 1.56 7.92
C PHE A 9 -4.16 1.49 9.43
N ASN A 10 -4.46 0.31 9.95
CA ASN A 10 -4.60 0.07 11.38
C ASN A 10 -3.40 -0.76 11.88
N PRO A 11 -2.40 -0.14 12.51
CA PRO A 11 -1.22 -0.86 13.01
C PRO A 11 -1.60 -1.87 14.11
N THR A 12 -2.61 -1.56 14.93
CA THR A 12 -3.09 -2.44 16.01
C THR A 12 -3.71 -3.73 15.48
N LYS A 13 -4.50 -3.66 14.40
CA LYS A 13 -5.09 -4.83 13.75
C LYS A 13 -4.25 -5.39 12.61
N ASN A 14 -3.14 -4.72 12.27
CA ASN A 14 -2.18 -5.10 11.24
C ASN A 14 -2.80 -5.30 9.83
N PHE A 15 -3.75 -4.42 9.46
CA PHE A 15 -4.32 -4.41 8.10
C PHE A 15 -4.68 -2.99 7.67
N GLY A 16 -4.85 -2.80 6.37
CA GLY A 16 -5.31 -1.54 5.80
C GLY A 16 -5.88 -1.67 4.39
N PHE A 17 -6.07 -0.52 3.76
CA PHE A 17 -6.49 -0.39 2.38
C PHE A 17 -5.64 0.67 1.68
N ILE A 18 -5.19 0.33 0.47
CA ILE A 18 -4.44 1.22 -0.41
C ILE A 18 -5.34 1.55 -1.59
N ALA A 19 -5.55 2.83 -1.86
CA ALA A 19 -6.21 3.28 -3.07
C ALA A 19 -5.19 3.27 -4.23
N ALA A 20 -5.46 2.47 -5.25
CA ALA A 20 -4.62 2.40 -6.44
C ALA A 20 -4.72 3.70 -7.24
N ASP A 21 -3.58 4.22 -7.69
CA ASP A 21 -3.54 5.48 -8.48
C ASP A 21 -4.12 5.28 -9.89
N ASP A 22 -3.98 4.07 -10.43
CA ASP A 22 -4.54 3.63 -11.72
C ASP A 22 -6.09 3.57 -11.74
N GLY A 23 -6.76 3.84 -10.62
CA GLY A 23 -8.23 3.82 -10.53
C GLY A 23 -8.83 2.41 -10.42
N SER A 24 -7.99 1.39 -10.23
CA SER A 24 -8.39 -0.01 -10.02
C SER A 24 -9.16 -0.24 -8.70
N GLY A 25 -9.30 0.80 -7.86
CA GLY A 25 -10.07 0.81 -6.63
C GLY A 25 -9.20 0.69 -5.38
N GLU A 26 -9.77 0.08 -4.34
CA GLU A 26 -9.11 -0.13 -3.05
C GLU A 26 -8.57 -1.56 -2.97
N LEU A 27 -7.27 -1.68 -2.73
CA LEU A 27 -6.61 -2.97 -2.54
C LEU A 27 -6.37 -3.22 -1.06
N PHE A 28 -6.69 -4.44 -0.62
CA PHE A 28 -6.44 -4.87 0.75
C PHE A 28 -4.93 -5.04 0.99
N VAL A 29 -4.41 -4.50 2.10
CA VAL A 29 -3.03 -4.71 2.53
C VAL A 29 -2.99 -5.36 3.91
N HIS A 30 -2.18 -6.41 4.05
CA HIS A 30 -1.86 -6.99 5.34
C HIS A 30 -0.54 -6.42 5.86
N GLY A 31 -0.49 -6.04 7.14
CA GLY A 31 0.71 -5.41 7.73
C GLY A 31 1.95 -6.30 7.70
N THR A 32 1.81 -7.63 7.58
CA THR A 32 2.96 -8.53 7.36
C THR A 32 3.61 -8.41 5.98
N LYS A 33 2.93 -7.77 5.02
CA LYS A 33 3.44 -7.47 3.68
C LYS A 33 3.99 -6.05 3.58
N VAL A 34 3.85 -5.26 4.63
CA VAL A 34 4.37 -3.90 4.71
C VAL A 34 5.80 -3.95 5.24
N ILE A 35 6.71 -3.33 4.50
CA ILE A 35 8.10 -3.19 4.87
C ILE A 35 8.26 -1.81 5.53
N GLY A 36 8.42 -1.81 6.84
CA GLY A 36 8.49 -0.59 7.65
C GLY A 36 7.12 -0.16 8.16
N GLU A 37 6.94 1.16 8.29
CA GLU A 37 5.71 1.77 8.81
C GLU A 37 5.06 2.64 7.73
N ILE A 38 3.75 2.49 7.57
CA ILE A 38 2.93 3.29 6.66
C ILE A 38 1.80 3.92 7.45
N HIS A 39 1.47 5.16 7.11
CA HIS A 39 0.37 5.89 7.73
C HIS A 39 -0.69 6.24 6.70
N ASP A 40 -1.87 6.66 7.16
CA ASP A 40 -2.89 7.20 6.28
C ASP A 40 -2.35 8.39 5.48
N GLY A 41 -2.62 8.39 4.18
CA GLY A 41 -2.18 9.41 3.25
C GLY A 41 -0.77 9.24 2.69
N ASP A 42 0.03 8.27 3.17
CA ASP A 42 1.34 7.98 2.58
C ASP A 42 1.21 7.38 1.17
N SER A 43 2.14 7.76 0.30
CA SER A 43 2.34 7.13 -1.00
C SER A 43 3.16 5.86 -0.84
N VAL A 44 2.66 4.76 -1.37
CA VAL A 44 3.29 3.45 -1.27
C VAL A 44 3.36 2.80 -2.65
N LYS A 45 4.45 2.09 -2.91
CA LYS A 45 4.51 1.12 -3.99
C LYS A 45 4.18 -0.26 -3.44
N TYR A 46 3.51 -1.06 -4.25
CA TYR A 46 3.15 -2.43 -3.92
C TYR A 46 3.08 -3.26 -5.20
N GLU A 47 2.88 -4.56 -5.04
CA GLU A 47 2.48 -5.47 -6.11
C GLU A 47 1.13 -6.10 -5.80
N VAL A 48 0.34 -6.37 -6.84
CA VAL A 48 -0.93 -7.09 -6.69
C VAL A 48 -0.63 -8.58 -6.71
N GLY A 49 -0.84 -9.25 -5.59
CA GLY A 49 -0.76 -10.70 -5.48
C GLY A 49 -2.14 -11.34 -5.30
N GLU A 50 -2.27 -12.61 -5.62
CA GLU A 50 -3.45 -13.40 -5.28
C GLU A 50 -3.34 -13.95 -3.85
N GLY A 51 -4.16 -13.40 -2.95
CA GLY A 51 -4.25 -13.80 -1.56
C GLY A 51 -5.33 -14.85 -1.29
N ARG A 52 -5.37 -15.36 -0.06
CA ARG A 52 -6.42 -16.31 0.38
C ARG A 52 -7.83 -15.75 0.34
N LYS A 53 -7.98 -14.42 0.31
CA LYS A 53 -9.25 -13.68 0.30
C LYS A 53 -9.48 -12.89 -0.98
N GLY A 54 -8.69 -13.12 -2.03
CA GLY A 54 -8.70 -12.35 -3.27
C GLY A 54 -7.44 -11.49 -3.41
N PRO A 55 -7.44 -10.51 -4.33
CA PRO A 55 -6.26 -9.70 -4.62
C PRO A 55 -5.83 -8.89 -3.38
N GLU A 56 -4.55 -8.98 -3.03
CA GLU A 56 -3.93 -8.26 -1.91
C GLU A 56 -2.65 -7.56 -2.34
N ALA A 57 -2.31 -6.49 -1.63
CA ALA A 57 -1.05 -5.77 -1.80
C ALA A 57 0.08 -6.54 -1.11
N ILE A 58 1.08 -6.95 -1.89
CA ILE A 58 2.31 -7.58 -1.41
C ILE A 58 3.51 -6.66 -1.66
N ASP A 59 4.59 -6.87 -0.91
CA ASP A 59 5.83 -6.08 -1.00
C ASP A 59 5.58 -4.56 -0.90
N VAL A 60 4.78 -4.17 0.10
CA VAL A 60 4.35 -2.77 0.26
C VAL A 60 5.47 -1.96 0.89
N GLN A 61 5.94 -0.97 0.15
CA GLN A 61 7.01 -0.07 0.56
C GLN A 61 6.55 1.37 0.42
N LYS A 62 6.78 2.19 1.43
CA LYS A 62 6.59 3.64 1.31
C LYS A 62 7.53 4.17 0.24
N ILE A 63 6.96 4.91 -0.71
CA ILE A 63 7.74 5.70 -1.66
C ILE A 63 7.64 7.13 -1.16
N GLU A 64 8.72 7.61 -0.55
CA GLU A 64 8.97 9.04 -0.60
C GLU A 64 9.19 9.36 -2.08
N GLU A 65 8.23 10.02 -2.69
CA GLU A 65 8.47 10.72 -3.94
C GLU A 65 9.56 11.75 -3.61
N GLU A 66 10.81 11.38 -3.84
CA GLU A 66 11.93 12.31 -3.88
C GLU A 66 11.47 13.45 -4.78
N ALA A 67 11.13 14.59 -4.17
CA ALA A 67 10.88 15.83 -4.88
C ALA A 67 12.00 15.96 -5.91
N PRO A 68 11.69 16.20 -7.20
CA PRO A 68 12.69 16.16 -8.26
C PRO A 68 13.87 17.00 -7.82
N GLN A 69 15.03 16.34 -7.67
CA GLN A 69 16.29 16.98 -7.30
C GLN A 69 16.49 18.13 -8.28
N ALA A 70 16.31 19.36 -7.79
CA ALA A 70 16.43 20.59 -8.54
C ALA A 70 17.90 20.93 -8.82
#